data_AF-A0A5D2ZEF9-F1
#
_entry.id   AF-A0A5D2ZEF9-F1
#
_cell.length_a   1.000
_cell.length_b   1.000
_cell.length_c   1.000
_cell.angle_alpha   90.00
_cell.angle_beta   90.00
_cell.angle_gamma   90.00
#
_symmetry.space_group_name_H-M   'P 1'
#
loop_
_entity.id
_entity.type
_entity.pdbx_description
1 polymer ?
#
loop_
_entity_poly.entity_id
_entity_poly.type
_entity_poly.pdbx_seq_one_letter_code
_entity_poly.pdbx_strand_id
1 'polypeptide(L)'
;MGQKINPLGFRLGTTQSLHSLWFAQPKKYSEGLQEDKKIRDCIKNYVQKNMRLSFGVKGIARIEIQKILDLIQNRVSFRKVMKKAIELTEQADTKGIQIQIAGRIDRKEIARVEWIRKGRVPLQTIGMKIEYCSYRVRTIYGVLGIKIWIFINEE
;
A
#
# COMPACT_ATOMS: atom_id res chain seq x y z
N MET A 1 7.73 17.41 -12.06
CA MET A 1 7.62 15.93 -12.12
C MET A 1 6.24 15.57 -12.64
N GLY A 2 6.15 14.65 -13.60
CA GLY A 2 4.88 14.23 -14.21
C GLY A 2 4.09 13.20 -13.40
N GLN A 3 2.88 12.91 -13.86
CA GLN A 3 2.04 11.86 -13.31
C GLN A 3 2.57 10.48 -13.72
N LYS A 4 2.53 9.51 -12.81
CA LYS A 4 2.91 8.11 -13.06
C LYS A 4 1.67 7.22 -13.03
N ILE A 5 1.62 6.23 -13.91
CA ILE A 5 0.57 5.22 -13.92
C ILE A 5 0.62 4.33 -12.66
N ASN A 6 -0.53 3.81 -12.23
CA ASN A 6 -0.58 2.83 -11.14
C ASN A 6 0.10 1.51 -11.59
N PRO A 7 1.15 1.03 -10.91
CA PRO A 7 1.90 -0.15 -11.32
C PRO A 7 1.08 -1.45 -11.30
N LEU A 8 0.02 -1.52 -10.50
CA LEU A 8 -0.89 -2.67 -10.50
C LEU A 8 -1.68 -2.73 -11.81
N GLY A 9 -2.29 -1.59 -12.20
CA GLY A 9 -3.03 -1.46 -13.44
C GLY A 9 -2.16 -1.69 -14.69
N PHE A 10 -0.93 -1.18 -14.65
CA PHE A 10 0.05 -1.34 -15.74
C PHE A 10 0.47 -2.80 -15.98
N ARG A 11 0.25 -3.71 -15.01
CA ARG A 11 0.64 -5.13 -15.07
C ARG A 11 -0.54 -6.09 -15.08
N LEU A 12 -1.78 -5.58 -15.20
CA LEU A 12 -2.97 -6.43 -15.27
C LEU A 12 -2.90 -7.31 -16.52
N GLY A 13 -3.10 -8.62 -16.34
CA GLY A 13 -3.11 -9.59 -17.43
C GLY A 13 -1.73 -10.14 -17.83
N THR A 14 -0.64 -9.64 -17.23
CA THR A 14 0.71 -10.21 -17.37
C THR A 14 1.18 -10.79 -16.05
N THR A 15 1.77 -9.96 -15.19
CA THR A 15 2.31 -10.38 -13.88
C THR A 15 1.29 -10.22 -12.75
N GLN A 16 0.28 -9.34 -12.91
CA GLN A 16 -0.73 -9.08 -11.90
C GLN A 16 -2.08 -9.70 -12.27
N SER A 17 -2.61 -10.53 -11.38
CA SER A 17 -3.96 -11.09 -11.47
C SER A 17 -5.02 -10.14 -10.91
N LEU A 18 -6.27 -10.35 -11.37
CA LEU A 18 -7.44 -9.64 -10.88
C LEU A 18 -7.77 -10.07 -9.43
N HIS A 19 -8.16 -9.11 -8.60
CA HIS A 19 -8.57 -9.37 -7.21
C HIS A 19 -10.02 -9.84 -7.07
N SER A 20 -10.84 -9.66 -8.11
CA SER A 20 -12.21 -10.18 -8.20
C SER A 20 -12.30 -11.01 -9.47
N LEU A 21 -12.67 -12.28 -9.33
CA LEU A 21 -12.78 -13.24 -10.42
C LEU A 21 -14.24 -13.69 -10.53
N TRP A 22 -15.02 -12.99 -11.35
CA TRP A 22 -16.42 -13.32 -11.63
C TRP A 22 -16.83 -12.71 -12.98
N PHE A 23 -17.92 -13.20 -13.54
CA PHE A 23 -18.47 -12.75 -14.81
C PHE A 23 -19.96 -12.47 -14.66
N ALA A 24 -20.45 -11.41 -15.32
CA ALA A 24 -21.88 -11.07 -15.37
C ALA A 24 -22.22 -10.48 -16.73
N GLN A 25 -23.48 -10.64 -17.15
CA GLN A 25 -23.98 -9.95 -18.34
C GLN A 25 -23.93 -8.43 -18.15
N PRO A 26 -23.74 -7.62 -19.22
CA PRO A 26 -23.59 -6.17 -19.09
C PRO A 26 -24.71 -5.48 -18.31
N LYS A 27 -25.96 -5.97 -18.46
CA LYS A 27 -27.13 -5.45 -17.75
C LYS A 27 -27.06 -5.64 -16.23
N LYS A 28 -26.40 -6.70 -15.76
CA LYS A 28 -26.29 -7.08 -14.33
C LYS A 28 -24.91 -6.78 -13.72
N TYR A 29 -23.96 -6.31 -14.52
CA TYR A 29 -22.60 -6.08 -14.06
C TYR A 29 -22.52 -5.03 -12.95
N SER A 30 -23.32 -3.97 -13.05
CA SER A 30 -23.42 -2.92 -12.04
C SER A 30 -23.88 -3.46 -10.68
N GLU A 31 -24.86 -4.37 -10.68
CA GLU A 31 -25.38 -5.01 -9.47
C GLU A 31 -24.29 -5.86 -8.80
N GLY A 32 -23.63 -6.74 -9.56
CA GLY A 32 -22.55 -7.58 -9.04
C GLY A 32 -21.37 -6.76 -8.48
N LEU A 33 -21.04 -5.63 -9.11
CA LEU A 33 -20.00 -4.72 -8.60
C LEU A 33 -20.42 -4.04 -7.28
N GLN A 34 -21.69 -3.65 -7.16
CA GLN A 34 -22.21 -3.08 -5.91
C GLN A 34 -22.20 -4.12 -4.78
N GLU A 35 -22.55 -5.37 -5.08
CA GLU A 35 -22.48 -6.48 -4.12
C GLU A 35 -21.05 -6.76 -3.67
N ASP A 36 -20.08 -6.89 -4.58
CA ASP A 36 -18.66 -7.08 -4.24
C ASP A 36 -18.15 -5.94 -3.34
N LYS A 37 -18.54 -4.70 -3.64
CA LYS A 37 -18.19 -3.55 -2.79
C LYS A 37 -18.82 -3.64 -1.40
N LYS A 38 -20.12 -3.95 -1.31
CA LYS A 38 -20.82 -4.13 -0.02
C LYS A 38 -20.14 -5.21 0.81
N ILE A 39 -19.82 -6.37 0.22
CA ILE A 39 -19.15 -7.47 0.91
C ILE A 39 -17.77 -7.03 1.43
N ARG A 40 -16.96 -6.40 0.58
CA ARG A 40 -15.62 -5.90 0.96
C ARG A 40 -15.67 -4.88 2.08
N ASP A 41 -16.63 -3.95 2.02
CA ASP A 41 -16.83 -2.92 3.05
C ASP A 41 -17.33 -3.54 4.36
N CYS A 42 -18.26 -4.50 4.30
CA CYS A 42 -18.74 -5.25 5.47
C CYS A 42 -17.60 -6.01 6.16
N ILE A 43 -16.78 -6.75 5.41
CA ILE A 43 -15.63 -7.48 5.96
C ILE A 43 -14.64 -6.51 6.60
N LYS A 44 -14.33 -5.40 5.92
CA LYS A 44 -13.40 -4.39 6.44
C LYS A 44 -13.91 -3.78 7.76
N ASN A 45 -15.19 -3.42 7.81
CA ASN A 45 -15.81 -2.85 9.00
C ASN A 45 -15.90 -3.85 10.14
N TYR A 46 -16.22 -5.11 9.84
CA TYR A 46 -16.27 -6.20 10.82
C TYR A 46 -14.90 -6.43 11.46
N VAL A 47 -13.85 -6.57 10.64
CA VAL A 47 -12.47 -6.75 11.13
C VAL A 47 -12.03 -5.53 11.96
N GLN A 48 -12.32 -4.32 11.51
CA GLN A 48 -11.94 -3.10 12.24
C GLN A 48 -12.66 -2.97 13.60
N LYS A 49 -13.90 -3.45 13.72
CA LYS A 49 -14.67 -3.41 14.98
C LYS A 49 -14.24 -4.49 15.97
N ASN A 50 -13.93 -5.70 15.50
CA ASN A 50 -13.73 -6.86 16.35
C ASN A 50 -12.25 -7.16 16.69
N MET A 51 -11.30 -6.67 15.89
CA MET A 51 -9.89 -7.02 16.06
C MET A 51 -9.17 -6.02 16.97
N ARG A 52 -9.08 -6.30 18.27
CA ARG A 52 -8.19 -5.61 19.24
C ARG A 52 -6.82 -6.29 19.43
N LEU A 53 -6.54 -7.45 18.82
CA LEU A 53 -5.27 -8.15 18.97
C LEU A 53 -4.79 -8.77 17.64
N SER A 54 -3.53 -8.48 17.34
CA SER A 54 -2.50 -9.31 16.69
C SER A 54 -2.88 -10.40 15.67
N PHE A 55 -2.27 -10.24 14.50
CA PHE A 55 -1.60 -11.28 13.69
C PHE A 55 -2.43 -12.20 12.79
N GLY A 56 -1.82 -12.57 11.65
CA GLY A 56 -2.15 -13.78 10.91
C GLY A 56 -2.79 -13.53 9.55
N VAL A 57 -1.99 -13.69 8.50
CA VAL A 57 -2.42 -14.00 7.13
C VAL A 57 -3.03 -12.84 6.31
N LYS A 58 -2.18 -11.88 5.95
CA LYS A 58 -2.26 -11.15 4.66
C LYS A 58 -0.82 -10.91 4.23
N GLY A 59 -0.51 -11.09 2.94
CA GLY A 59 0.87 -11.16 2.41
C GLY A 59 1.87 -10.16 3.03
N ILE A 60 3.15 -10.55 3.06
CA ILE A 60 4.26 -9.92 3.78
C ILE A 60 4.22 -8.37 3.69
N ALA A 61 4.02 -7.83 2.48
CA ALA A 61 3.89 -6.39 2.25
C ALA A 61 2.78 -5.70 3.06
N ARG A 62 1.60 -6.32 3.21
CA ARG A 62 0.47 -5.68 3.91
C ARG A 62 0.67 -5.60 5.42
N ILE A 63 1.36 -6.58 6.01
CA ILE A 63 1.67 -6.60 7.45
C ILE A 63 2.72 -5.53 7.79
N GLU A 64 3.75 -5.41 6.96
CA GLU A 64 4.80 -4.40 7.14
C GLU A 64 4.23 -2.98 7.02
N ILE A 65 3.33 -2.76 6.06
CA ILE A 65 2.70 -1.46 5.89
C ILE A 65 1.82 -1.10 7.08
N GLN A 66 1.09 -2.05 7.66
CA GLN A 66 0.28 -1.79 8.85
C GLN A 66 1.16 -1.36 10.05
N LYS A 67 2.29 -2.06 10.28
CA LYS A 67 3.26 -1.70 11.32
C LYS A 67 3.81 -0.28 11.12
N ILE A 68 4.09 0.11 9.88
CA ILE A 68 4.55 1.46 9.53
C ILE A 68 3.48 2.50 9.88
N LEU A 69 2.20 2.22 9.59
CA LEU A 69 1.09 3.13 9.88
C LEU A 69 0.92 3.36 11.37
N ASP A 70 1.03 2.30 12.18
CA ASP A 70 0.91 2.38 13.64
C ASP A 70 2.04 3.25 14.23
N LEU A 71 3.27 3.13 13.72
CA LEU A 71 4.39 3.96 14.14
C LEU A 71 4.18 5.46 13.82
N ILE A 72 3.55 5.77 12.68
CA ILE A 72 3.23 7.15 12.30
C ILE A 72 2.13 7.72 13.18
N GLN A 73 1.11 6.92 13.53
CA GLN A 73 0.06 7.34 14.46
C GLN A 73 0.62 7.61 15.86
N ASN A 74 1.58 6.80 16.31
CA ASN A 74 2.30 6.98 17.57
C ASN A 74 3.30 8.15 17.58
N ARG A 75 3.26 9.04 16.56
CA ARG A 75 4.06 10.27 16.46
C ARG A 75 5.57 10.03 16.48
N VAL A 76 6.02 8.84 16.07
CA VAL A 76 7.45 8.56 15.87
C VAL A 76 7.95 9.39 14.70
N SER A 77 9.19 9.89 14.79
CA SER A 77 9.76 10.70 13.71
C SER A 77 9.80 9.91 12.40
N PHE A 78 9.36 10.54 11.31
CA PHE A 78 9.20 9.89 10.01
C PHE A 78 10.48 9.22 9.50
N ARG A 79 11.67 9.81 9.79
CA ARG A 79 12.97 9.24 9.42
C ARG A 79 13.19 7.88 10.09
N LYS A 80 12.83 7.76 11.37
CA LYS A 80 12.93 6.50 12.12
C LYS A 80 11.95 5.47 11.56
N VAL A 81 10.73 5.89 11.23
CA VAL A 81 9.74 5.01 10.58
C VAL A 81 10.24 4.48 9.24
N MET A 82 10.77 5.36 8.37
CA MET A 82 11.30 4.97 7.07
C MET A 82 12.50 4.02 7.18
N LYS A 83 13.43 4.28 8.11
CA LYS A 83 14.56 3.38 8.35
C LYS A 83 14.10 1.99 8.81
N LYS A 84 13.17 1.94 9.77
CA LYS A 84 12.62 0.69 10.28
C LYS A 84 11.81 -0.07 9.21
N ALA A 85 11.12 0.65 8.33
CA ALA A 85 10.43 0.05 7.19
C ALA A 85 11.41 -0.67 6.26
N ILE A 86 12.53 -0.03 5.93
CA ILE A 86 13.56 -0.61 5.08
C ILE A 86 14.16 -1.85 5.74
N GLU A 87 14.51 -1.76 7.03
CA GLU A 87 15.06 -2.88 7.80
C GLU A 87 14.12 -4.09 7.82
N LEU A 88 12.82 -3.89 8.03
CA LEU A 88 11.83 -4.96 7.99
C LEU A 88 11.74 -5.60 6.59
N THR A 89 11.78 -4.78 5.53
CA THR A 89 11.68 -5.27 4.16
C THR A 89 12.96 -5.96 3.66
N GLU A 90 14.11 -5.62 4.24
CA GLU A 90 15.37 -6.33 4.02
C GLU A 90 15.34 -7.71 4.66
N GLN A 91 14.74 -7.86 5.85
CA GLN A 91 14.51 -9.17 6.50
C GLN A 91 13.56 -10.07 5.72
N ALA A 92 12.71 -9.50 4.87
CA ALA A 92 11.74 -10.20 4.03
C ALA A 92 12.29 -10.56 2.63
N ASP A 93 13.60 -10.50 2.41
CA ASP A 93 14.29 -10.84 1.15
C ASP A 93 13.69 -10.14 -0.10
N THR A 94 13.35 -8.85 0.03
CA THR A 94 12.87 -8.05 -1.11
C THR A 94 14.02 -7.45 -1.92
N LYS A 95 13.92 -7.46 -3.27
CA LYS A 95 14.95 -6.87 -4.18
C LYS A 95 15.03 -5.35 -4.09
N GLY A 96 13.94 -4.70 -3.67
CA GLY A 96 13.94 -3.27 -3.47
C GLY A 96 12.60 -2.71 -3.02
N ILE A 97 12.69 -1.56 -2.37
CA ILE A 97 11.54 -0.83 -1.85
C ILE A 97 11.67 0.65 -2.17
N GLN A 98 10.54 1.27 -2.48
CA GLN A 98 10.40 2.72 -2.52
C GLN A 98 9.21 3.12 -1.65
N ILE A 99 9.43 4.07 -0.75
CA ILE A 99 8.40 4.64 0.12
C ILE A 99 8.33 6.13 -0.16
N GLN A 100 7.12 6.65 -0.36
CA GLN A 100 6.85 8.06 -0.52
C GLN A 100 5.79 8.48 0.49
N ILE A 101 6.06 9.55 1.23
CA ILE A 101 5.13 10.17 2.17
C ILE A 101 4.91 11.62 1.70
N ALA A 102 3.64 12.00 1.59
CA ALA A 102 3.22 13.32 1.15
C ALA A 102 2.28 13.93 2.19
N GLY A 103 2.51 15.19 2.54
CA GLY A 103 1.63 15.99 3.40
C GLY A 103 2.42 16.80 4.44
N ARG A 104 1.77 17.19 5.53
CA ARG A 104 2.37 18.00 6.60
C ARG A 104 3.24 17.14 7.52
N ILE A 105 4.49 16.96 7.12
CA ILE A 105 5.46 16.13 7.85
C ILE A 105 6.11 16.97 8.96
N ASP A 106 6.27 16.36 10.14
CA ASP A 106 7.01 16.95 11.28
C ASP A 106 6.39 18.26 11.82
N ARG A 107 5.04 18.33 11.84
CA ARG A 107 4.25 19.49 12.30
C ARG A 107 4.57 20.81 11.60
N LYS A 108 5.28 20.77 10.47
CA LYS A 108 5.51 21.96 9.67
C LYS A 108 4.19 22.41 9.05
N GLU A 109 4.04 23.72 8.90
CA GLU A 109 2.87 24.33 8.28
C GLU A 109 2.75 23.92 6.81
N ILE A 110 3.87 23.96 6.10
CA ILE A 110 3.95 23.64 4.68
C ILE A 110 4.03 22.12 4.47
N ALA A 111 3.16 21.61 3.59
CA ALA A 111 3.19 20.22 3.16
C ALA A 111 4.40 19.95 2.25
N ARG A 112 5.01 18.77 2.40
CA ARG A 112 6.14 18.34 1.58
C ARG A 112 6.01 16.87 1.19
N VAL A 113 6.80 16.48 0.19
CA VAL A 113 6.90 15.09 -0.26
C VAL A 113 8.30 14.61 0.03
N GLU A 114 8.41 13.60 0.89
CA GLU A 114 9.66 12.91 1.17
C GLU A 114 9.56 11.49 0.66
N TRP A 115 10.62 11.01 0.02
CA TRP A 115 10.68 9.65 -0.47
C TRP A 115 12.07 9.07 -0.23
N ILE A 116 12.09 7.76 0.00
CA ILE A 116 13.31 6.97 0.13
C ILE A 116 13.18 5.77 -0.80
N ARG A 117 14.30 5.39 -1.40
CA ARG A 117 14.39 4.20 -2.25
C ARG A 117 15.63 3.41 -1.84
N LYS A 118 15.45 2.10 -1.67
CA LYS A 118 16.50 1.14 -1.37
C LYS A 118 16.40 0.00 -2.38
N GLY A 119 17.51 -0.39 -2.99
CA GLY A 119 17.53 -1.42 -4.02
C GLY A 119 16.91 -1.00 -5.36
N ARG A 120 16.55 -2.00 -6.17
CA ARG A 120 16.02 -1.80 -7.53
C ARG A 120 14.49 -1.77 -7.51
N VAL A 121 13.89 -0.80 -8.19
CA VAL A 121 12.42 -0.72 -8.36
C VAL A 121 12.12 -0.30 -9.82
N PRO A 122 11.98 -1.27 -10.74
CA PRO A 122 11.81 -0.99 -12.16
C PRO A 122 10.33 -0.75 -12.53
N LEU A 123 9.86 0.50 -12.39
CA LEU A 123 8.44 0.82 -12.60
C LEU A 123 7.96 0.62 -14.04
N GLN A 124 8.83 0.81 -15.04
CA GLN A 124 8.51 0.73 -16.47
C GLN A 124 8.54 -0.69 -17.03
N THR A 125 9.20 -1.64 -16.36
CA THR A 125 9.32 -3.01 -16.84
C THR A 125 8.07 -3.80 -16.49
N ILE A 126 7.32 -4.25 -17.51
CA ILE A 126 6.04 -4.95 -17.33
C ILE A 126 6.25 -6.32 -16.68
N GLY A 127 7.21 -7.12 -17.16
CA GLY A 127 7.46 -8.48 -16.68
C GLY A 127 8.11 -8.61 -15.31
N MET A 128 8.07 -7.56 -14.48
CA MET A 128 8.61 -7.57 -13.12
C MET A 128 7.47 -7.46 -12.12
N LYS A 129 7.42 -8.35 -11.13
CA LYS A 129 6.40 -8.32 -10.07
C LYS A 129 6.63 -7.19 -9.06
N ILE A 130 5.74 -6.19 -9.11
CA ILE A 130 5.76 -5.06 -8.18
C ILE A 130 4.46 -5.04 -7.40
N GLU A 131 4.57 -5.15 -6.08
CA GLU A 131 3.47 -4.84 -5.19
C GLU A 131 3.43 -3.34 -4.90
N TYR A 132 2.22 -2.78 -4.94
CA TYR A 132 1.99 -1.38 -4.67
C TYR A 132 0.84 -1.20 -3.71
N CYS A 133 1.01 -0.25 -2.80
CA CYS A 133 -0.07 0.16 -1.94
C CYS A 133 -0.08 1.66 -1.69
N SER A 134 -1.28 2.19 -1.50
CA SER A 134 -1.50 3.58 -1.09
C SER A 134 -2.39 3.64 0.13
N TYR A 135 -1.92 4.35 1.16
CA TYR A 135 -2.64 4.55 2.40
C TYR A 135 -2.78 6.03 2.72
N ARG A 136 -3.88 6.35 3.42
CA ARG A 136 -4.13 7.69 3.95
C ARG A 136 -4.17 7.61 5.47
N VAL A 137 -3.33 8.39 6.13
CA VAL A 137 -3.30 8.51 7.59
C VAL A 137 -3.91 9.84 7.97
N ARG A 138 -4.93 9.81 8.81
CA ARG A 138 -5.50 11.03 9.40
C ARG A 138 -4.69 11.40 10.64
N THR A 139 -4.19 12.62 10.66
CA THR A 139 -3.49 13.21 11.80
C THR A 139 -4.26 14.44 12.26
N ILE A 140 -3.90 14.98 13.42
CA ILE A 140 -4.52 16.20 13.96
C ILE A 140 -4.36 17.38 13.00
N TYR A 141 -3.21 17.46 12.31
CA TYR A 141 -2.85 18.58 11.44
C TYR A 141 -3.31 18.42 9.98
N GLY A 142 -4.00 17.31 9.66
CA GLY A 142 -4.45 17.00 8.30
C GLY A 142 -4.20 15.55 7.90
N VAL A 143 -4.12 15.29 6.60
CA VAL A 143 -3.98 13.94 6.04
C VAL A 143 -2.57 13.75 5.48
N LEU A 144 -1.95 12.62 5.82
CA LEU A 144 -0.72 12.14 5.19
C LEU A 144 -1.05 11.05 4.19
N GLY A 145 -0.55 11.19 2.96
CA GLY A 145 -0.61 10.16 1.93
C GLY A 145 0.68 9.37 1.89
N ILE A 146 0.59 8.04 1.94
CA ILE A 146 1.73 7.13 1.90
C ILE A 146 1.57 6.24 0.67
N LYS A 147 2.61 6.15 -0.14
CA LYS A 147 2.69 5.27 -1.30
C LYS A 147 3.93 4.39 -1.17
N ILE A 148 3.76 3.10 -1.36
CA ILE A 148 4.81 2.10 -1.16
C ILE A 148 4.84 1.21 -2.39
N TRP A 149 6.04 1.03 -2.93
CA TRP A 149 6.34 0.09 -4.01
C TRP A 149 7.34 -0.92 -3.48
N ILE A 150 7.03 -2.20 -3.60
CA ILE A 150 7.90 -3.30 -3.22
C ILE A 150 8.15 -4.13 -4.46
N PHE A 151 9.42 -4.33 -4.79
CA PHE A 151 9.85 -5.21 -5.86
C PHE A 151 10.19 -6.57 -5.25
N ILE A 152 9.40 -7.57 -5.64
CA ILE A 152 9.48 -8.91 -5.10
C ILE A 152 10.32 -9.78 -6.04
N ASN A 153 11.04 -10.75 -5.48
CA ASN A 153 11.65 -11.81 -6.26
C ASN A 153 10.57 -12.70 -6.86
N GLU A 154 10.54 -12.77 -8.18
CA GLU A 154 10.11 -13.99 -8.85
C GLU A 154 11.35 -14.88 -8.98
N GLU A 155 11.31 -16.02 -8.30
CA GLU A 155 11.80 -17.28 -8.90
C GLU A 155 10.82 -17.69 -10.01
#